data_AF-A0A1S8JRZ5-F1
#
_entry.id   AF-A0A1S8JRZ5-F1
#
_cell.length_a   1.000
_cell.length_b   1.000
_cell.length_c   1.000
_cell.angle_alpha   90.00
_cell.angle_beta   90.00
_cell.angle_gamma   90.00
#
_symmetry.space_group_name_H-M   'P 1'
#
loop_
_entity.id
_entity.type
_entity.pdbx_description
1 polymer ?
#
loop_
_entity_poly.entity_id
_entity_poly.type
_entity_poly.pdbx_seq_one_letter_code
_entity_poly.pdbx_strand_id
1 'polypeptide(L)'
;SNKGAVVNQLDVAILSALEIDTNFNVNVMTGSDGVLRGAIGGHQDAATAKLTIISAPLVRGRIPTVVNDVTTLITPGKSIDVLVTEVGVAINPQRKDLIDYF
;
A
#
# COMPACT_ATOMS: atom_id res chain seq x y z
N SER A 1 -2.19 21.54 2.44
CA SER A 1 -1.56 21.40 1.11
C SER A 1 -0.39 22.34 0.96
N ASN A 2 0.79 21.79 0.67
CA ASN A 2 1.96 22.58 0.27
C ASN A 2 1.80 22.93 -1.22
N LYS A 3 1.81 24.22 -1.59
CA LYS A 3 1.34 24.70 -2.91
C LYS A 3 2.20 24.27 -4.11
N GLY A 4 3.32 23.58 -3.89
CA GLY A 4 4.25 23.13 -4.95
C GLY A 4 4.51 21.61 -5.01
N ALA A 5 3.88 20.79 -4.16
CA ALA A 5 4.13 19.35 -4.19
C ALA A 5 3.32 18.68 -5.30
N VAL A 6 4.00 18.18 -6.35
CA VAL A 6 3.41 17.49 -7.52
C VAL A 6 2.55 16.29 -7.11
N VAL A 7 2.84 15.70 -5.96
CA VAL A 7 2.10 14.56 -5.41
C VAL A 7 0.59 14.83 -5.25
N ASN A 8 0.21 16.08 -4.96
CA ASN A 8 -1.20 16.48 -4.84
C ASN A 8 -1.95 16.55 -6.18
N GLN A 9 -1.25 16.37 -7.30
CA GLN A 9 -1.81 16.40 -8.66
C GLN A 9 -1.78 15.00 -9.31
N LEU A 10 -1.38 13.96 -8.57
CA LEU A 10 -1.35 12.60 -9.11
C LEU A 10 -2.75 12.00 -9.17
N ASP A 11 -3.15 11.57 -10.36
CA ASP A 11 -4.35 10.75 -10.53
C ASP A 11 -4.12 9.32 -10.02
N VAL A 12 -2.93 8.75 -10.29
CA VAL A 12 -2.59 7.38 -9.92
C VAL A 12 -1.19 7.31 -9.32
N ALA A 13 -1.04 6.52 -8.25
CA ALA A 13 0.25 6.14 -7.70
C ALA A 13 0.33 4.61 -7.58
N ILE A 14 1.44 4.03 -8.06
CA ILE A 14 1.75 2.61 -7.88
C ILE A 14 2.93 2.50 -6.92
N LEU A 15 2.72 1.83 -5.81
CA LEU A 15 3.65 1.70 -4.70
C LEU A 15 3.92 0.21 -4.41
N SER A 16 4.99 -0.08 -3.67
CA SER A 16 5.32 -1.43 -3.22
C SER A 16 5.06 -1.61 -1.72
N ALA A 17 5.11 -2.85 -1.24
CA ALA A 17 5.03 -3.19 0.18
C ALA A 17 6.04 -4.29 0.57
N LEU A 18 6.52 -4.23 1.82
CA LEU A 18 7.09 -5.39 2.52
C LEU A 18 5.96 -6.26 3.10
N GLU A 19 5.04 -5.62 3.81
CA GLU A 19 3.81 -6.21 4.34
C GLU A 19 2.61 -5.28 4.04
N ILE A 20 1.45 -5.88 3.83
CA ILE A 20 0.15 -5.21 3.80
C ILE A 20 -0.83 -6.06 4.63
N ASP A 21 -1.63 -5.41 5.48
CA ASP A 21 -2.57 -6.10 6.35
C ASP A 21 -4.01 -6.15 5.79
N THR A 22 -4.91 -6.85 6.48
CA THR A 22 -6.33 -6.96 6.07
C THR A 22 -7.11 -5.65 6.19
N ASN A 23 -6.54 -4.65 6.85
CA ASN A 23 -7.06 -3.27 6.91
C ASN A 23 -6.38 -2.36 5.88
N PHE A 24 -5.62 -2.93 4.94
CA PHE A 24 -4.84 -2.25 3.90
C PHE A 24 -3.69 -1.38 4.42
N ASN A 25 -3.33 -1.44 5.71
CA ASN A 25 -2.15 -0.72 6.18
C ASN A 25 -0.88 -1.33 5.58
N VAL A 26 0.10 -0.49 5.30
CA VAL A 26 1.32 -0.91 4.60
C VAL A 26 2.56 -0.66 5.45
N ASN A 27 3.45 -1.65 5.47
CA ASN A 27 4.80 -1.57 6.00
C ASN A 27 5.82 -1.53 4.86
N VAL A 28 6.76 -0.58 4.97
CA VAL A 28 7.94 -0.47 4.10
C VAL A 28 9.24 -0.24 4.90
N MET A 29 9.21 -0.44 6.21
CA MET A 29 10.30 -0.08 7.13
C MET A 29 10.97 -1.29 7.77
N THR A 30 10.20 -2.16 8.40
CA THR A 30 10.70 -3.34 9.09
C THR A 30 10.50 -4.59 8.23
N GLY A 31 11.47 -5.51 8.28
CA GLY A 31 11.23 -6.85 7.73
C GLY A 31 10.46 -7.73 8.71
N SER A 32 10.18 -8.97 8.29
CA SER A 32 9.37 -9.93 9.05
C SER A 32 9.97 -10.39 10.39
N ASP A 33 11.23 -10.05 10.67
CA ASP A 33 11.89 -10.27 11.97
C ASP A 33 11.86 -9.01 12.88
N GLY A 34 11.16 -7.95 12.46
CA GLY A 34 11.09 -6.67 13.17
C GLY A 34 12.30 -5.75 12.98
N VAL A 35 13.34 -6.18 12.26
CA VAL A 35 14.56 -5.39 12.06
C VAL A 35 14.33 -4.32 10.99
N LEU A 36 14.75 -3.08 11.31
CA LEU A 36 14.76 -1.94 10.40
C LEU A 36 15.67 -2.21 9.21
N ARG A 37 15.11 -2.19 8.00
CA ARG A 37 15.86 -2.43 6.76
C ARG A 37 15.27 -1.77 5.51
N GLY A 38 14.16 -1.06 5.68
CA GLY A 38 13.46 -0.36 4.62
C GLY A 38 13.67 1.14 4.71
N ALA A 39 12.83 1.87 3.98
CA ALA A 39 12.81 3.32 3.96
C ALA A 39 11.37 3.78 3.76
N ILE A 40 10.94 4.80 4.51
CA ILE A 40 9.60 5.40 4.33
C ILE A 40 9.50 6.04 2.93
N GLY A 41 10.56 6.74 2.52
CA GLY A 41 10.56 7.50 1.27
C GLY A 41 9.37 8.48 1.21
N GLY A 42 8.83 8.67 0.00
CA GLY A 42 7.58 9.41 -0.21
C GLY A 42 6.35 8.50 -0.26
N HIS A 43 6.37 7.30 0.36
CA HIS A 43 5.29 6.32 0.22
C HIS A 43 3.95 6.88 0.72
N GLN A 44 3.95 7.48 1.91
CA GLN A 44 2.77 8.12 2.48
C GLN A 44 2.33 9.36 1.68
N ASP A 45 3.30 10.12 1.14
CA ASP A 45 3.00 11.29 0.31
C ASP A 45 2.32 10.86 -0.99
N ALA A 46 2.88 9.86 -1.68
CA ALA A 46 2.35 9.34 -2.95
C ALA A 46 0.99 8.66 -2.78
N ALA A 47 0.70 8.10 -1.60
CA ALA A 47 -0.61 7.56 -1.24
C ALA A 47 -1.72 8.62 -1.09
N THR A 48 -1.44 9.90 -1.42
CA THR A 48 -2.45 10.96 -1.55
C THR A 48 -3.05 11.09 -2.95
N ALA A 49 -2.63 10.24 -3.91
CA ALA A 49 -3.19 10.18 -5.25
C ALA A 49 -4.69 9.79 -5.23
N LYS A 50 -5.42 10.09 -6.32
CA LYS A 50 -6.84 9.73 -6.44
C LYS A 50 -7.07 8.21 -6.51
N LEU A 51 -6.07 7.47 -6.98
CA LEU A 51 -6.01 6.01 -7.01
C LEU A 51 -4.61 5.54 -6.60
N THR A 52 -4.52 4.88 -5.45
CA THR A 52 -3.28 4.31 -4.92
C THR A 52 -3.32 2.79 -4.98
N ILE A 53 -2.37 2.21 -5.73
CA ILE A 53 -2.25 0.78 -5.96
C ILE A 53 -0.98 0.28 -5.26
N ILE A 54 -1.12 -0.74 -4.41
CA ILE A 54 0.00 -1.53 -3.92
C ILE A 54 0.22 -2.70 -4.87
N SER A 55 1.42 -2.81 -5.43
CA SER A 55 1.84 -3.95 -6.24
C SER A 55 2.93 -4.71 -5.50
N ALA A 56 2.66 -5.97 -5.18
CA ALA A 56 3.63 -6.85 -4.53
C ALA A 56 3.33 -8.33 -4.83
N PRO A 57 4.36 -9.19 -4.86
CA PRO A 57 4.13 -10.63 -4.88
C PRO A 57 3.41 -11.06 -3.59
N LEU A 58 2.56 -12.08 -3.66
CA LEU A 58 1.85 -12.60 -2.49
C LEU A 58 2.83 -13.13 -1.42
N VAL A 59 3.92 -13.77 -1.88
CA VAL A 59 4.97 -14.35 -1.04
C VAL A 59 6.36 -14.03 -1.61
N ARG A 60 7.28 -13.58 -0.76
CA ARG A 60 8.71 -13.41 -1.09
C ARG A 60 9.54 -14.52 -0.47
N GLY A 61 9.81 -15.57 -1.25
CA GLY A 61 10.51 -16.76 -0.76
C GLY A 61 9.65 -17.52 0.27
N ARG A 62 9.87 -17.28 1.56
CA ARG A 62 9.07 -17.85 2.66
C ARG A 62 8.32 -16.79 3.48
N ILE A 63 8.41 -15.53 3.09
CA ILE A 63 7.86 -14.39 3.83
C ILE A 63 6.54 -13.98 3.17
N PRO A 64 5.40 -14.04 3.86
CA PRO A 64 4.14 -13.54 3.32
C PRO A 64 4.16 -12.02 3.21
N THR A 65 3.63 -11.47 2.12
CA THR A 65 3.42 -10.02 2.02
C THR A 65 2.04 -9.61 2.53
N VAL A 66 1.02 -10.46 2.37
CA VAL A 66 -0.30 -10.23 2.98
C VAL A 66 -0.33 -10.88 4.36
N VAL A 67 -0.55 -10.09 5.39
CA VAL A 67 -0.54 -10.51 6.81
C VAL A 67 -1.83 -10.09 7.51
N ASN A 68 -2.07 -10.57 8.74
CA ASN A 68 -3.23 -10.13 9.53
C ASN A 68 -3.07 -8.69 10.01
N ASP A 69 -1.88 -8.35 10.50
CA ASP A 69 -1.51 -7.03 11.01
C ASP A 69 -0.06 -6.74 10.61
N VAL A 70 0.23 -5.50 10.16
CA VAL A 70 1.59 -5.12 9.79
C VAL A 70 2.49 -4.97 11.01
N THR A 71 3.76 -5.35 10.88
CA THR A 71 4.77 -5.17 11.93
C THR A 71 5.01 -3.68 12.24
N THR A 72 4.93 -2.82 11.23
CA THR A 72 5.08 -1.37 11.39
C THR A 72 4.17 -0.65 10.42
N LEU A 73 3.20 0.10 10.94
CA LEU A 73 2.31 0.91 10.13
C LEU A 73 3.06 2.15 9.63
N ILE A 74 3.33 2.19 8.32
CA ILE A 74 3.86 3.36 7.64
C ILE A 74 2.73 4.07 6.92
N THR A 75 2.06 3.42 5.97
CA THR A 75 0.99 4.05 5.20
C THR A 75 -0.37 3.54 5.67
N PRO A 76 -1.27 4.41 6.17
CA PRO A 76 -2.59 4.01 6.64
C PRO A 76 -3.43 3.41 5.52
N GLY A 77 -4.18 2.34 5.80
CA GLY A 77 -4.95 1.64 4.78
C GLY A 77 -6.10 2.42 4.15
N LYS A 78 -6.60 3.46 4.82
CA LYS A 78 -7.56 4.43 4.24
C LYS A 78 -7.02 5.19 3.03
N SER A 79 -5.71 5.18 2.82
CA SER A 79 -5.01 5.83 1.70
C SER A 79 -4.62 4.85 0.61
N ILE A 80 -4.92 3.56 0.77
CA ILE A 80 -4.64 2.50 -0.21
C ILE A 80 -5.96 2.04 -0.80
N ASP A 81 -6.07 2.06 -2.12
CA ASP A 81 -7.32 1.75 -2.82
C ASP A 81 -7.35 0.31 -3.33
N VAL A 82 -6.21 -0.20 -3.78
CA VAL A 82 -6.11 -1.51 -4.42
C VAL A 82 -4.81 -2.20 -4.04
N LEU A 83 -4.88 -3.51 -3.80
CA LEU A 83 -3.74 -4.42 -3.78
C LEU A 83 -3.77 -5.28 -5.05
N VAL A 84 -2.65 -5.34 -5.76
CA VAL A 84 -2.43 -6.21 -6.92
C VAL A 84 -1.30 -7.18 -6.61
N THR A 85 -1.59 -8.46 -6.82
CA THR A 85 -0.63 -9.57 -6.68
C THR A 85 -0.68 -10.44 -7.93
N GLU A 86 0.22 -11.42 -8.04
CA GLU A 86 0.21 -12.41 -9.11
C GLU A 86 -1.01 -13.34 -9.08
N VAL A 87 -1.73 -13.42 -7.95
CA VAL A 87 -2.91 -14.29 -7.80
C VAL A 87 -4.24 -13.55 -8.01
N GLY A 88 -4.22 -12.21 -8.04
CA GLY A 88 -5.43 -11.43 -8.22
C GLY A 88 -5.35 -10.01 -7.65
N VAL A 89 -6.51 -9.36 -7.65
CA VAL A 89 -6.71 -7.97 -7.24
C VAL A 89 -7.66 -7.93 -6.04
N ALA A 90 -7.31 -7.17 -5.01
CA ALA A 90 -8.18 -6.86 -3.89
C ALA A 90 -8.43 -5.35 -3.85
N ILE A 91 -9.69 -4.94 -4.02
CA ILE A 91 -10.11 -3.54 -3.91
C ILE A 91 -10.46 -3.24 -2.46
N ASN A 92 -9.99 -2.11 -1.93
CA ASN A 92 -10.34 -1.66 -0.59
C ASN A 92 -11.87 -1.49 -0.50
N PRO A 93 -12.55 -2.12 0.47
CA PRO A 93 -14.01 -2.02 0.63
C PRO A 93 -14.54 -0.59 0.75
N GLN A 94 -13.69 0.39 1.07
CA GLN A 94 -14.02 1.82 1.12
C GLN A 94 -14.20 2.45 -0.27
N ARG A 95 -13.64 1.85 -1.33
CA ARG A 95 -13.73 2.33 -2.72
C ARG A 95 -14.91 1.70 -3.47
N LYS A 96 -16.12 2.09 -3.06
CA LYS A 96 -17.37 1.62 -3.70
C LYS A 96 -17.43 1.96 -5.18
N ASP A 97 -16.93 3.13 -5.55
CA ASP A 97 -16.83 3.58 -6.93
C ASP A 97 -16.02 2.62 -7.82
N LEU A 98 -14.96 2.01 -7.27
CA LEU A 98 -14.16 1.01 -7.99
C LEU A 98 -14.86 -0.35 -8.02
N ILE A 99 -15.50 -0.74 -6.91
CA ILE A 99 -16.22 -2.02 -6.81
C ILE A 99 -17.41 -2.04 -7.78
N ASP A 100 -18.21 -0.98 -7.84
CA ASP A 100 -19.40 -0.90 -8.69
C ASP A 100 -19.06 -0.89 -10.20
N TYR A 101 -17.80 -0.62 -10.55
CA TYR A 101 -17.32 -0.64 -11.93
C TYR A 101 -17.04 -2.07 -12.46
N PHE A 102 -16.99 -3.08 -11.58
CA PHE A 102 -16.67 -4.48 -11.90
C PHE A 102 -17.76 -5.45 -11.43
#